data_AF-S6HCJ0-F1
#
_entry.id   AF-S6HCJ0-F1
#
_cell.length_a   1.000
_cell.length_b   1.000
_cell.length_c   1.000
_cell.angle_alpha   90.00
_cell.angle_beta   90.00
_cell.angle_gamma   90.00
#
_symmetry.space_group_name_H-M   'P 1'
#
loop_
_entity.id
_entity.type
_entity.pdbx_description
1 polymer ?
#
loop_
_entity_poly.entity_id
_entity_poly.type
_entity_poly.pdbx_seq_one_letter_code
_entity_poly.pdbx_strand_id
1 'polypeptide(L)'
;MLTSQQLSRSAVQTSDALNLAANLSNKMRLNSAEANEPQSEYLTKINSSTIISTDCFGHIKCQQRSQALHDLLQWQIQLTQVLPNFQAEVCRDSSPGNSYLVKSSSCDNDQESPMVIKIWWMNAHRSADLALFYALEHSH
;
A
#
# COMPACT_ATOMS: atom_id res chain seq x y z
N MET A 1 -7.20 17.45 24.08
CA MET A 1 -7.86 16.17 24.44
C MET A 1 -8.64 15.70 23.23
N LEU A 2 -8.51 14.43 22.84
CA LEU A 2 -9.32 13.84 21.76
C LEU A 2 -10.70 13.47 22.31
N THR A 3 -11.76 13.78 21.56
CA THR A 3 -13.13 13.43 21.92
C THR A 3 -13.39 11.94 21.65
N SER A 4 -14.38 11.35 22.32
CA SER A 4 -14.79 9.96 22.09
C SER A 4 -15.08 9.67 20.61
N GLN A 5 -15.74 10.61 19.92
CA GLN A 5 -16.03 10.48 18.48
C GLN A 5 -14.76 10.45 17.61
N GLN A 6 -13.74 11.24 17.96
CA GLN A 6 -12.46 11.25 17.24
C GLN A 6 -11.69 9.94 17.44
N LEU A 7 -11.71 9.38 18.66
CA LEU A 7 -11.09 8.08 18.95
C LEU A 7 -11.76 6.95 18.15
N SER A 8 -13.10 6.91 18.12
CA SER A 8 -13.84 5.91 17.34
C SER A 8 -13.53 6.01 15.85
N ARG A 9 -13.49 7.23 15.27
CA ARG A 9 -13.11 7.41 13.86
C ARG A 9 -11.70 6.93 13.57
N SER A 10 -10.74 7.25 14.45
CA SER A 10 -9.35 6.82 14.28
C SER A 10 -9.22 5.31 14.29
N ALA A 11 -9.94 4.62 15.18
CA ALA A 11 -9.93 3.15 15.25
C ALA A 11 -10.49 2.52 13.98
N VAL A 12 -11.60 3.04 13.45
CA VAL A 12 -12.21 2.57 12.20
C VAL A 12 -11.21 2.71 11.03
N GLN A 13 -10.57 3.87 10.89
CA GLN A 13 -9.59 4.09 9.82
C GLN A 13 -8.39 3.14 9.93
N THR A 14 -7.92 2.85 11.15
CA THR A 14 -6.87 1.85 11.36
C THR A 14 -7.36 0.47 10.92
N SER A 15 -8.56 0.05 11.33
CA SER A 15 -9.14 -1.24 10.89
C SER A 15 -9.29 -1.33 9.36
N ASP A 16 -9.71 -0.25 8.71
CA ASP A 16 -9.84 -0.20 7.25
C ASP A 16 -8.46 -0.33 6.58
N ALA A 17 -7.45 0.39 7.05
CA ALA A 17 -6.09 0.29 6.53
C ALA A 17 -5.53 -1.15 6.65
N LEU A 18 -5.75 -1.80 7.80
CA LEU A 18 -5.37 -3.20 8.04
C LEU A 18 -6.04 -4.15 7.05
N ASN A 19 -7.35 -4.03 6.89
CA ASN A 19 -8.13 -4.89 6.00
C ASN A 19 -7.70 -4.72 4.53
N LEU A 20 -7.44 -3.48 4.11
CA LEU A 20 -7.01 -3.19 2.73
C LEU A 20 -5.61 -3.75 2.44
N ALA A 21 -4.67 -3.61 3.37
CA ALA A 21 -3.34 -4.19 3.24
C ALA A 21 -3.40 -5.73 3.20
N ALA A 22 -4.18 -6.35 4.09
CA ALA A 22 -4.36 -7.81 4.09
C ALA A 22 -5.02 -8.31 2.80
N ASN A 23 -6.02 -7.60 2.28
CA ASN A 23 -6.68 -7.94 1.03
C ASN A 23 -5.73 -7.85 -0.17
N LEU A 24 -4.88 -6.80 -0.24
CA LEU A 24 -3.87 -6.70 -1.27
C LEU A 24 -2.82 -7.82 -1.15
N SER A 25 -2.33 -8.10 0.06
CA SER A 25 -1.38 -9.19 0.30
C SER A 25 -1.95 -10.55 -0.15
N ASN A 26 -3.24 -10.80 0.10
CA ASN A 26 -3.92 -12.00 -0.41
C ASN A 26 -3.96 -12.05 -1.95
N LYS A 27 -4.21 -10.93 -2.61
CA LYS A 27 -4.18 -10.84 -4.09
C LYS A 27 -2.78 -11.08 -4.64
N MET A 28 -1.75 -10.52 -4.00
CA MET A 28 -0.35 -10.77 -4.34
C MET A 28 0.03 -12.25 -4.18
N ARG A 29 -0.47 -12.91 -3.13
CA ARG A 29 -0.29 -14.36 -2.93
C ARG A 29 -0.96 -15.17 -4.04
N LEU A 30 -2.14 -14.77 -4.50
CA LEU A 30 -2.83 -15.41 -5.63
C LEU A 30 -2.15 -15.16 -6.98
N ASN A 31 -1.39 -14.07 -7.10
CA ASN A 31 -0.59 -13.72 -8.25
C ASN A 31 0.91 -13.77 -7.92
N SER A 32 1.33 -14.82 -7.21
CA SER A 32 2.70 -14.95 -6.69
C SER A 32 3.77 -14.94 -7.77
N ALA A 33 3.42 -15.37 -8.99
CA ALA A 33 4.31 -15.30 -10.15
C ALA A 33 4.75 -13.85 -10.44
N GLU A 34 3.85 -12.86 -10.36
CA GLU A 34 4.21 -11.45 -10.52
C GLU A 34 4.82 -10.87 -9.24
N ALA A 35 4.32 -11.25 -8.06
CA ALA A 35 4.82 -10.74 -6.78
C ALA A 35 6.30 -11.13 -6.51
N ASN A 36 6.76 -12.25 -7.09
CA ASN A 36 8.13 -12.73 -6.98
C ASN A 36 9.08 -12.11 -8.01
N GLU A 37 8.59 -11.37 -9.01
CA GLU A 37 9.46 -10.75 -10.00
C GLU A 37 10.33 -9.65 -9.36
N PRO A 38 11.62 -9.54 -9.73
CA PRO A 38 12.47 -8.41 -9.31
C PRO A 38 11.93 -7.05 -9.76
N GLN A 39 11.13 -7.03 -10.84
CA GLN A 39 10.46 -5.86 -11.39
C GLN A 39 8.96 -6.10 -11.43
N SER A 40 8.41 -6.47 -10.27
CA SER A 40 6.98 -6.70 -10.07
C SER A 40 6.20 -5.40 -10.27
N GLU A 41 5.09 -5.45 -11.00
CA GLU A 41 4.14 -4.33 -11.11
C GLU A 41 3.52 -3.98 -9.75
N TYR A 42 3.51 -4.90 -8.78
CA TYR A 42 3.08 -4.59 -7.41
C TYR A 42 3.99 -3.55 -6.73
N LEU A 43 5.27 -3.40 -7.12
CA LEU A 43 6.18 -2.42 -6.54
C LEU A 43 5.83 -1.01 -7.01
N THR A 44 4.96 -0.32 -6.27
CA THR A 44 4.41 0.97 -6.70
C THR A 44 4.10 1.92 -5.54
N LYS A 45 3.97 3.20 -5.88
CA LYS A 45 3.52 4.28 -4.98
C LYS A 45 2.16 4.79 -5.44
N ILE A 46 1.19 4.78 -4.54
CA ILE A 46 -0.19 5.16 -4.81
C ILE A 46 -0.60 6.27 -3.85
N ASN A 47 -1.20 7.32 -4.41
CA ASN A 47 -1.94 8.33 -3.68
C ASN A 47 -3.21 8.69 -4.46
N SER A 48 -3.97 9.67 -3.99
CA SER A 48 -5.21 10.12 -4.65
C SER A 48 -5.01 10.69 -6.07
N SER A 49 -3.78 11.05 -6.44
CA SER A 49 -3.43 11.69 -7.72
C SER A 49 -2.69 10.75 -8.67
N THR A 50 -2.27 9.56 -8.22
CA THR A 50 -1.63 8.55 -9.08
C THR A 50 -2.67 8.02 -10.08
N ILE A 51 -2.29 7.82 -11.35
CA ILE A 51 -3.12 7.11 -12.33
C ILE A 51 -2.49 5.76 -12.58
N ILE A 52 -3.17 4.68 -12.19
CA ILE A 52 -2.72 3.32 -12.49
C ILE A 52 -3.26 2.94 -13.87
N SER A 53 -2.36 2.83 -14.84
CA SER A 53 -2.68 2.31 -16.17
C SER A 53 -2.58 0.79 -16.17
N THR A 54 -3.44 0.12 -16.90
CA THR A 54 -3.48 -1.36 -17.02
C THR A 54 -2.91 -1.86 -18.35
N ASP A 55 -2.17 -1.03 -19.08
CA ASP A 55 -1.60 -1.42 -20.37
C ASP A 55 -0.31 -2.23 -20.23
N CYS A 56 -0.25 -3.36 -20.95
CA CYS A 56 0.82 -4.34 -20.83
C CYS A 56 1.15 -5.06 -22.17
N PHE A 57 0.56 -4.60 -23.27
CA PHE A 57 0.68 -5.22 -24.60
C PHE A 57 2.14 -5.55 -24.99
N GLY A 58 2.37 -6.78 -25.46
CA GLY A 58 3.65 -7.22 -26.05
C GLY A 58 4.54 -8.11 -25.17
N HIS A 59 4.16 -8.41 -23.92
CA HIS A 59 4.97 -9.23 -23.00
C HIS A 59 4.40 -10.64 -22.77
N ILE A 60 5.30 -11.64 -22.64
CA ILE A 60 4.93 -13.04 -22.36
C ILE A 60 4.21 -13.19 -21.00
N LYS A 61 4.57 -12.37 -20.01
CA LYS A 61 3.98 -12.37 -18.66
C LYS A 61 2.78 -11.42 -18.53
N CYS A 62 2.17 -11.04 -19.65
CA CYS A 62 1.26 -9.91 -19.61
C CYS A 62 -0.01 -10.17 -18.79
N GLN A 63 -0.46 -11.43 -18.70
CA GLN A 63 -1.62 -11.78 -17.90
C GLN A 63 -1.40 -11.46 -16.41
N GLN A 64 -0.26 -11.87 -15.84
CA GLN A 64 0.06 -11.67 -14.43
C GLN A 64 0.33 -10.20 -14.11
N ARG A 65 1.04 -9.50 -15.00
CA ARG A 65 1.26 -8.05 -14.91
C ARG A 65 -0.02 -7.25 -14.96
N SER A 66 -0.89 -7.54 -15.94
CA SER A 66 -2.20 -6.88 -16.05
C SER A 66 -3.08 -7.15 -14.83
N GLN A 67 -3.01 -8.36 -14.27
CA GLN A 67 -3.72 -8.70 -13.04
C GLN A 67 -3.19 -7.88 -11.84
N ALA A 68 -1.88 -7.72 -11.69
CA ALA A 68 -1.31 -6.89 -10.64
C ALA A 68 -1.73 -5.41 -10.77
N LEU A 69 -1.69 -4.85 -11.99
CA LEU A 69 -2.17 -3.50 -12.25
C LEU A 69 -3.66 -3.34 -11.94
N HIS A 70 -4.49 -4.34 -12.29
CA HIS A 70 -5.90 -4.36 -11.93
C HIS A 70 -6.11 -4.43 -10.41
N ASP A 71 -5.34 -5.26 -9.70
CA ASP A 71 -5.40 -5.37 -8.24
C ASP A 71 -5.07 -4.05 -7.56
N LEU A 72 -4.02 -3.38 -8.02
CA LEU A 72 -3.59 -2.07 -7.53
C LEU A 72 -4.63 -0.98 -7.83
N LEU A 73 -5.26 -1.00 -9.00
CA LEU A 73 -6.35 -0.09 -9.35
C LEU A 73 -7.54 -0.25 -8.40
N GLN A 74 -7.97 -1.50 -8.15
CA GLN A 74 -9.05 -1.77 -7.19
C GLN A 74 -8.68 -1.34 -5.77
N TRP A 75 -7.43 -1.59 -5.36
CA TRP A 75 -6.93 -1.17 -4.06
C TRP A 75 -6.92 0.37 -3.92
N GLN A 76 -6.48 1.10 -4.96
CA GLN A 76 -6.51 2.56 -4.98
C GLN A 76 -7.94 3.12 -4.86
N ILE A 77 -8.91 2.51 -5.56
CA ILE A 77 -10.32 2.92 -5.47
C ILE A 77 -10.82 2.78 -4.03
N GLN A 78 -10.53 1.64 -3.38
CA GLN A 78 -10.94 1.39 -1.99
C GLN A 78 -10.25 2.34 -1.01
N LEU A 79 -8.93 2.57 -1.16
CA LEU A 79 -8.17 3.53 -0.34
C LEU A 79 -8.76 4.94 -0.44
N THR A 80 -9.11 5.39 -1.65
CA THR A 80 -9.69 6.72 -1.89
C THR A 80 -11.04 6.89 -1.20
N GLN A 81 -11.83 5.81 -1.08
CA GLN A 81 -13.14 5.85 -0.45
C GLN A 81 -13.08 5.92 1.08
N VAL A 82 -12.09 5.27 1.71
CA VAL A 82 -12.06 5.06 3.17
C VAL A 82 -10.99 5.88 3.90
N LEU A 83 -9.88 6.21 3.23
CA LEU A 83 -8.76 6.96 3.81
C LEU A 83 -8.55 8.29 3.07
N PRO A 84 -9.12 9.41 3.55
CA PRO A 84 -8.86 10.71 2.94
C PRO A 84 -7.38 11.09 3.08
N ASN A 85 -6.79 11.60 1.99
CA ASN A 85 -5.38 12.01 1.91
C ASN A 85 -4.39 10.91 2.30
N PHE A 86 -4.62 9.68 1.81
CA PHE A 86 -3.69 8.58 1.99
C PHE A 86 -2.46 8.72 1.09
N GLN A 87 -1.38 8.09 1.54
CA GLN A 87 -0.29 7.65 0.69
C GLN A 87 -0.10 6.16 0.97
N ALA A 88 0.16 5.38 -0.06
CA ALA A 88 0.43 3.97 0.07
C ALA A 88 1.60 3.59 -0.84
N GLU A 89 2.36 2.59 -0.42
CA GLU A 89 3.52 2.12 -1.16
C GLU A 89 3.66 0.64 -0.94
N VAL A 90 3.92 -0.08 -2.01
CA VAL A 90 4.38 -1.46 -1.97
C VAL A 90 5.82 -1.43 -2.45
N CYS A 91 6.74 -1.86 -1.61
CA CYS A 91 8.18 -1.75 -1.86
C CYS A 91 8.91 -2.96 -1.26
N ARG A 92 10.22 -3.06 -1.51
CA ARG A 92 11.10 -4.00 -0.78
C ARG A 92 11.71 -3.28 0.42
N ASP A 93 11.60 -3.86 1.61
CA ASP A 93 12.14 -3.27 2.83
C ASP A 93 12.42 -4.31 3.93
N SER A 94 13.67 -4.38 4.39
CA SER A 94 14.11 -5.21 5.52
C SER A 94 13.72 -4.64 6.89
N SER A 95 13.32 -3.37 6.97
CA SER A 95 13.01 -2.64 8.20
C SER A 95 11.63 -1.96 8.17
N PRO A 96 10.54 -2.71 7.94
CA PRO A 96 9.20 -2.15 7.67
C PRO A 96 8.64 -1.21 8.74
N GLY A 97 9.08 -1.32 9.99
CA GLY A 97 8.59 -0.52 11.13
C GLY A 97 9.24 0.84 11.32
N ASN A 98 10.18 1.26 10.46
CA ASN A 98 11.01 2.46 10.69
C ASN A 98 10.44 3.78 10.10
N SER A 99 9.26 3.77 9.46
CA SER A 99 8.72 4.94 8.75
C SER A 99 7.44 5.48 9.38
N TYR A 100 7.59 6.48 10.25
CA TYR A 100 6.46 7.24 10.80
C TYR A 100 6.12 8.51 10.00
N LEU A 101 6.92 8.82 8.97
CA LEU A 101 6.81 10.05 8.17
C LEU A 101 6.38 9.71 6.75
N VAL A 102 5.27 10.29 6.30
CA VAL A 102 4.69 10.13 4.94
C VAL A 102 5.72 10.39 3.82
N LYS A 103 6.66 11.31 4.07
CA LYS A 103 7.65 11.76 3.08
C LYS A 103 8.89 10.87 3.01
N SER A 104 9.10 9.94 3.95
CA SER A 104 10.20 8.98 3.91
C SER A 104 9.62 7.57 3.77
N SER A 105 9.44 7.12 2.54
CA SER A 105 9.18 5.71 2.18
C SER A 105 10.01 4.74 3.05
N SER A 106 11.28 5.10 3.31
CA SER A 106 12.29 4.33 4.04
C SER A 106 12.50 2.90 3.52
N CYS A 107 11.99 2.58 2.33
CA CYS A 107 12.25 1.30 1.70
C CYS A 107 13.71 1.25 1.23
N ASP A 108 14.43 0.18 1.58
CA ASP A 108 15.80 -0.04 1.10
C ASP A 108 15.85 -0.42 -0.38
N ASN A 109 14.74 -0.94 -0.93
CA ASN A 109 14.63 -1.44 -2.30
C ASN A 109 15.65 -2.54 -2.65
N ASP A 110 16.14 -3.25 -1.64
CA ASP A 110 17.00 -4.42 -1.86
C ASP A 110 16.17 -5.57 -2.46
N GLN A 111 16.73 -6.30 -3.42
CA GLN A 111 16.03 -7.43 -4.04
C GLN A 111 15.84 -8.60 -3.06
N GLU A 112 16.71 -8.72 -2.07
CA GLU A 112 16.61 -9.76 -1.03
C GLU A 112 15.64 -9.36 0.10
N SER A 113 15.28 -8.08 0.20
CA SER A 113 14.30 -7.61 1.18
C SER A 113 12.90 -8.18 0.88
N PRO A 114 12.09 -8.43 1.92
CA PRO A 114 10.71 -8.84 1.72
C PRO A 114 9.91 -7.70 1.08
N MET A 115 8.83 -8.04 0.38
CA MET A 115 7.91 -7.05 -0.11
C MET A 115 7.00 -6.59 1.04
N VAL A 116 6.80 -5.29 1.17
CA VAL A 116 6.07 -4.67 2.28
C VAL A 116 5.02 -3.73 1.72
N ILE A 117 3.80 -3.82 2.27
CA ILE A 117 2.70 -2.90 2.00
C ILE A 117 2.68 -1.86 3.11
N LYS A 118 2.90 -0.60 2.76
CA LYS A 118 2.90 0.54 3.65
C LYS A 118 1.73 1.46 3.35
N ILE A 119 0.99 1.87 4.37
CA ILE A 119 -0.13 2.81 4.26
C ILE A 119 0.05 3.91 5.29
N TRP A 120 0.03 5.15 4.81
CA TRP A 120 -0.02 6.36 5.62
C TRP A 120 -1.32 7.10 5.38
N TRP A 121 -1.92 7.63 6.44
CA TRP A 121 -3.09 8.50 6.33
C TRP A 121 -3.11 9.55 7.41
N MET A 122 -3.72 10.69 7.10
CA MET A 122 -3.88 11.78 8.04
C MET A 122 -5.21 11.65 8.78
N ASN A 123 -5.15 11.75 10.11
CA ASN A 123 -6.32 12.12 10.89
C ASN A 123 -6.40 13.66 10.86
N ALA A 124 -7.57 14.23 10.60
CA ALA A 124 -7.80 15.68 10.44
C ALA A 124 -7.31 16.57 11.61
N HIS A 125 -6.86 15.97 12.71
CA HIS A 125 -6.36 16.62 13.91
C HIS A 125 -4.86 16.43 14.19
N ARG A 126 -4.08 15.79 13.31
CA ARG A 126 -2.61 15.69 13.42
C ARG A 126 -1.93 16.62 12.41
N SER A 127 -0.78 17.18 12.77
CA SER A 127 0.05 17.99 11.87
C SER A 127 0.47 17.20 10.64
N ALA A 128 0.65 17.89 9.51
CA ALA A 128 0.88 17.31 8.18
C ALA A 128 2.08 16.34 8.05
N ASP A 129 2.95 16.27 9.07
CA ASP A 129 4.13 15.40 9.09
C ASP A 129 3.93 14.13 9.95
N LEU A 130 2.86 14.03 10.77
CA LEU A 130 2.57 12.86 11.61
C LEU A 130 1.36 12.09 11.07
N ALA A 131 1.60 11.20 10.11
CA ALA A 131 0.58 10.25 9.68
C ALA A 131 0.48 9.04 10.61
N LEU A 132 -0.70 8.45 10.66
CA LEU A 132 -0.83 7.07 11.11
C LEU A 132 -0.18 6.18 10.05
N PHE A 133 0.53 5.16 10.50
CA PHE A 133 1.34 4.28 9.68
C PHE A 133 0.98 2.82 9.96
N TYR A 134 0.86 2.04 8.90
CA TYR A 134 0.80 0.60 8.97
C TYR A 134 1.73 -0.01 7.93
N ALA A 135 2.48 -1.04 8.33
CA ALA A 135 3.29 -1.87 7.45
C ALA A 135 2.90 -3.34 7.61
N LEU A 136 2.72 -4.03 6.49
CA LEU A 136 2.52 -5.47 6.42
C LEU A 136 3.61 -6.08 5.54
N GLU A 137 4.40 -6.97 6.11
CA GLU A 137 5.29 -7.83 5.33
C GLU A 137 4.44 -8.86 4.56
N HIS A 138 4.64 -8.94 3.25
CA HIS A 138 4.02 -9.95 2.41
C HIS A 138 4.78 -11.27 2.55
N SER A 139 4.09 -12.30 3.01
CA SER A 139 4.60 -13.67 3.02
C SER A 139 4.14 -14.38 1.74
N HIS A 140 5.11 -14.95 1.01
CA HIS A 140 4.91 -15.72 -0.21
C HIS A 140 4.23 -17.07 0.04
#